data_AF-A0A835Z1R8-F1
#
_entry.id   AF-A0A835Z1R8-F1
#
_cell.length_a   1.000
_cell.length_b   1.000
_cell.length_c   1.000
_cell.angle_alpha   90.00
_cell.angle_beta   90.00
_cell.angle_gamma   90.00
#
_symmetry.space_group_name_H-M   'P 1'
#
loop_
_entity.id
_entity.type
_entity.pdbx_description
1 polymer ?
#
loop_
_entity_poly.entity_id
_entity_poly.type
_entity_poly.pdbx_seq_one_letter_code
_entity_poly.pdbx_strand_id
1 'polypeptide(L)'
;MPYNGKQIPVGKLLGPKATLVINGKLDDPAAMQQMPDIVNMANKYGREGLHVIVVPTDQGYFEADEDRVVKIKFYQFYGFGQYPVAVVTDKVDIVGNTAHPLYKYLCRSLKNPNGIARITLNFEKFLLGADGRPLRRYPRQLALGLVEDDIAAAVRGAPLPPPGRPYATSWVKAQAEAERSEYAFKLGLNYYNNVV
;
A
#
# COMPACT_ATOMS: atom_id res chain seq x y z
N MET A 1 -0.34 -14.54 3.30
CA MET A 1 0.63 -13.44 3.25
C MET A 1 1.94 -13.98 3.78
N PRO A 2 2.99 -14.06 2.96
CA PRO A 2 4.28 -14.56 3.43
C PRO A 2 4.93 -13.58 4.40
N TYR A 3 5.45 -14.11 5.50
CA TYR A 3 6.23 -13.39 6.50
C TYR A 3 7.26 -14.33 7.11
N ASN A 4 8.55 -14.00 6.95
CA ASN A 4 9.68 -14.84 7.36
C ASN A 4 9.60 -16.26 6.78
N GLY A 5 9.25 -16.36 5.49
CA GLY A 5 9.16 -17.62 4.75
C GLY A 5 7.92 -18.47 5.08
N LYS A 6 6.99 -17.95 5.89
CA LYS A 6 5.76 -18.66 6.29
C LYS A 6 4.51 -17.92 5.86
N GLN A 7 3.52 -18.66 5.37
CA GLN A 7 2.21 -18.08 5.08
C GLN A 7 1.45 -17.81 6.38
N ILE A 8 1.08 -16.54 6.60
CA ILE A 8 0.22 -16.11 7.68
C ILE A 8 -1.10 -15.53 7.14
N PRO A 9 -2.23 -15.76 7.83
CA PRO A 9 -3.50 -15.11 7.51
C PRO A 9 -3.38 -13.58 7.62
N VAL A 10 -3.87 -12.85 6.62
CA VAL A 10 -3.84 -11.37 6.63
C VAL A 10 -4.57 -10.81 7.86
N GLY A 11 -5.63 -11.48 8.33
CA GLY A 11 -6.34 -11.09 9.55
C GLY A 11 -5.46 -10.98 10.81
N LYS A 12 -4.36 -11.74 10.88
CA LYS A 12 -3.39 -11.65 11.99
C LYS A 12 -2.45 -10.43 11.91
N LEU A 13 -2.45 -9.74 10.77
CA LEU A 13 -1.66 -8.54 10.51
C LEU A 13 -2.50 -7.26 10.59
N LEU A 14 -3.81 -7.37 10.79
CA LEU A 14 -4.68 -6.20 10.87
C LEU A 14 -4.45 -5.45 12.19
N GLY A 15 -4.56 -4.13 12.11
CA GLY A 15 -4.64 -3.28 13.28
C GLY A 15 -5.95 -3.46 14.04
N PRO A 16 -5.98 -3.12 15.34
CA PRO A 16 -7.16 -3.32 16.18
C PRO A 16 -8.34 -2.43 15.80
N LYS A 17 -8.11 -1.32 15.08
CA LYS A 17 -9.16 -0.38 14.65
C LYS A 17 -9.13 -0.10 13.15
N ALA A 18 -7.96 0.13 12.59
CA ALA A 18 -7.79 0.38 11.17
C ALA A 18 -6.45 -0.16 10.67
N THR A 19 -6.38 -0.47 9.38
CA THR A 19 -5.15 -0.94 8.74
C THR A 19 -4.88 -0.16 7.48
N LEU A 20 -3.68 0.38 7.33
CA LEU A 20 -3.18 0.97 6.10
C LEU A 20 -2.28 -0.05 5.39
N VAL A 21 -2.73 -0.57 4.25
CA VAL A 21 -1.93 -1.48 3.41
C VAL A 21 -1.28 -0.68 2.29
N ILE A 22 0.04 -0.82 2.10
CA ILE A 22 0.79 -0.13 1.06
C ILE A 22 1.63 -1.13 0.25
N ASN A 23 1.69 -0.96 -1.08
CA ASN A 23 2.74 -1.63 -1.88
C ASN A 23 4.04 -0.81 -1.79
N GLY A 24 4.96 -1.27 -0.96
CA GLY A 24 6.22 -0.58 -0.66
C GLY A 24 7.33 -0.93 -1.65
N LYS A 25 8.15 0.05 -2.00
CA LYS A 25 9.26 -0.12 -2.94
C LYS A 25 10.39 0.87 -2.62
N LEU A 26 11.57 0.39 -2.24
CA LEU A 26 12.65 1.27 -1.76
C LEU A 26 13.53 1.81 -2.90
N ASP A 27 13.64 1.08 -4.01
CA ASP A 27 14.37 1.47 -5.22
C ASP A 27 13.64 2.53 -6.08
N ASP A 28 12.45 2.96 -5.64
CA ASP A 28 11.65 3.96 -6.31
C ASP A 28 11.84 5.35 -5.64
N PRO A 29 12.26 6.40 -6.37
CA PRO A 29 12.53 7.72 -5.81
C PRO A 29 11.34 8.33 -5.04
N ALA A 30 10.10 7.92 -5.35
CA ALA A 30 8.95 8.42 -4.59
C ALA A 30 9.00 7.98 -3.12
N ALA A 31 9.74 6.92 -2.76
CA ALA A 31 9.94 6.49 -1.37
C ALA A 31 10.37 7.66 -0.47
N MET A 32 11.21 8.56 -0.98
CA MET A 32 11.68 9.75 -0.25
C MET A 32 10.56 10.68 0.18
N GLN A 33 9.46 10.73 -0.57
CA GLN A 33 8.29 11.56 -0.26
C GLN A 33 7.20 10.75 0.45
N GLN A 34 6.98 9.51 0.03
CA GLN A 34 5.86 8.68 0.47
C GLN A 34 6.09 8.13 1.89
N MET A 35 7.29 7.63 2.18
CA MET A 35 7.55 6.97 3.45
C MET A 35 7.50 7.91 4.66
N PRO A 36 8.07 9.13 4.63
CA PRO A 36 7.95 10.05 5.77
C PRO A 36 6.49 10.36 6.15
N ASP A 37 5.62 10.53 5.16
CA ASP A 37 4.19 10.80 5.38
C ASP A 37 3.47 9.59 5.98
N ILE A 38 3.78 8.37 5.51
CA ILE A 38 3.26 7.12 6.08
C ILE A 38 3.74 6.91 7.53
N VAL A 39 5.04 7.15 7.79
CA VAL A 39 5.62 7.07 9.14
C VAL A 39 4.95 8.07 10.08
N ASN A 40 4.70 9.29 9.61
CA ASN A 40 4.00 10.32 10.38
C ASN A 40 2.61 9.85 10.80
N MET A 41 1.82 9.29 9.86
CA MET A 41 0.50 8.75 10.17
C MET A 41 0.56 7.55 11.13
N ALA A 42 1.50 6.64 10.93
CA ALA A 42 1.70 5.48 11.80
C ALA A 42 2.05 5.91 13.24
N ASN A 43 2.93 6.89 13.40
CA ASN A 43 3.32 7.42 14.70
C ASN A 43 2.18 8.17 15.40
N LYS A 44 1.42 8.95 14.63
CA LYS A 44 0.29 9.75 15.15
C LYS A 44 -0.85 8.87 15.62
N TYR A 45 -1.31 7.95 14.77
CA TYR A 45 -2.53 7.16 14.99
C TYR A 45 -2.27 5.73 15.49
N GLY A 46 -1.00 5.32 15.64
CA GLY A 46 -0.65 3.98 16.06
C GLY A 46 -1.20 3.60 17.43
N ARG A 47 -1.16 4.55 18.39
CA ARG A 47 -1.74 4.37 19.74
C ARG A 47 -3.27 4.33 19.72
N GLU A 48 -3.89 4.91 18.70
CA GLU A 48 -5.34 4.91 18.49
C GLU A 48 -5.81 3.65 17.74
N GLY A 49 -4.89 2.78 17.34
CA GLY A 49 -5.21 1.48 16.74
C GLY A 49 -5.06 1.40 15.23
N LEU A 50 -4.35 2.36 14.61
CA LEU A 50 -3.85 2.23 13.24
C LEU A 50 -2.67 1.24 13.21
N HIS A 51 -2.68 0.32 12.26
CA HIS A 51 -1.52 -0.50 11.91
C HIS A 51 -1.18 -0.35 10.43
N VAL A 52 0.11 -0.38 10.07
CA VAL A 52 0.57 -0.30 8.69
C VAL A 52 1.11 -1.65 8.23
N ILE A 53 0.61 -2.15 7.10
CA ILE A 53 1.18 -3.31 6.41
C ILE A 53 1.88 -2.82 5.16
N VAL A 54 3.21 -2.92 5.15
CA VAL A 54 4.02 -2.70 3.95
C VAL A 54 4.19 -4.03 3.24
N VAL A 55 3.81 -4.07 1.97
CA VAL A 55 3.93 -5.25 1.12
C VAL A 55 4.90 -4.96 -0.02
N PRO A 56 6.15 -5.41 0.08
CA PRO A 56 7.13 -5.31 -0.99
C PRO A 56 6.76 -6.16 -2.23
N THR A 57 7.34 -5.85 -3.38
CA THR A 57 7.12 -6.57 -4.64
C THR A 57 8.36 -6.53 -5.54
N ASP A 58 8.63 -7.63 -6.26
CA ASP A 58 9.64 -7.66 -7.33
C ASP A 58 9.11 -7.10 -8.66
N GLN A 59 7.79 -7.13 -8.85
CA GLN A 59 7.15 -6.56 -10.04
C GLN A 59 7.32 -5.04 -10.08
N GLY A 60 7.37 -4.46 -11.29
CA GLY A 60 7.68 -3.03 -11.49
C GLY A 60 9.16 -2.83 -11.78
N TYR A 61 9.78 -1.69 -11.46
CA TYR A 61 11.25 -1.62 -11.53
C TYR A 61 11.88 -2.72 -10.63
N PHE A 62 12.92 -3.43 -11.04
CA PHE A 62 13.40 -4.64 -10.35
C PHE A 62 14.01 -4.34 -8.97
N GLU A 63 13.51 -5.01 -7.92
CA GLU A 63 14.09 -4.95 -6.56
C GLU A 63 15.02 -6.13 -6.35
N ALA A 64 16.33 -5.88 -6.38
CA ALA A 64 17.34 -6.93 -6.29
C ALA A 64 17.49 -7.53 -4.89
N ASP A 65 17.02 -6.82 -3.86
CA ASP A 65 17.17 -7.25 -2.48
C ASP A 65 16.27 -8.43 -2.12
N GLU A 66 16.81 -9.37 -1.34
CA GLU A 66 16.01 -10.43 -0.72
C GLU A 66 15.06 -9.87 0.36
N ASP A 67 14.00 -10.62 0.69
CA ASP A 67 12.99 -10.22 1.68
C ASP A 67 13.60 -9.74 3.01
N ARG A 68 14.64 -10.44 3.49
CA ARG A 68 15.33 -10.09 4.73
C ARG A 68 16.00 -8.72 4.63
N VAL A 69 16.65 -8.41 3.52
CA VAL A 69 17.37 -7.14 3.31
C VAL A 69 16.38 -5.99 3.19
N VAL A 70 15.30 -6.18 2.43
CA VAL A 70 14.22 -5.19 2.31
C VAL A 70 13.65 -4.83 3.69
N LYS A 71 13.34 -5.82 4.53
CA LYS A 71 12.84 -5.60 5.90
C LYS A 71 13.85 -4.84 6.78
N ILE A 72 15.13 -5.18 6.69
CA ILE A 72 16.19 -4.46 7.43
C ILE A 72 16.26 -3.00 6.99
N LYS A 73 16.20 -2.71 5.69
CA LYS A 73 16.21 -1.33 5.17
C LYS A 73 15.00 -0.53 5.63
N PHE A 74 13.78 -1.11 5.55
CA PHE A 74 12.58 -0.44 6.08
C PHE A 74 12.70 -0.15 7.59
N TYR A 75 13.29 -1.07 8.36
CA TYR A 75 13.54 -0.86 9.77
C TYR A 75 14.57 0.25 10.01
N GLN A 76 15.70 0.23 9.31
CA GLN A 76 16.77 1.21 9.49
C GLN A 76 16.37 2.63 9.08
N PHE A 77 15.64 2.78 7.98
CA PHE A 77 15.26 4.10 7.48
C PHE A 77 13.99 4.66 8.11
N TYR A 78 13.05 3.79 8.50
CA TYR A 78 11.69 4.21 8.86
C TYR A 78 11.18 3.60 10.18
N GLY A 79 11.94 2.72 10.84
CA GLY A 79 11.50 2.01 12.04
C GLY A 79 10.42 0.95 11.79
N PHE A 80 10.12 0.63 10.54
CA PHE A 80 9.05 -0.31 10.18
C PHE A 80 9.55 -1.76 10.18
N GLY A 81 8.78 -2.69 10.75
CA GLY A 81 9.08 -4.13 10.69
C GLY A 81 9.36 -4.82 12.03
N GLN A 82 9.45 -4.10 13.15
CA GLN A 82 9.64 -4.69 14.50
C GLN A 82 8.78 -4.05 15.62
N TYR A 83 7.99 -3.02 15.31
CA TYR A 83 7.18 -2.28 16.28
C TYR A 83 5.68 -2.50 16.02
N PRO A 84 4.81 -2.41 17.05
CA PRO A 84 3.41 -2.84 16.93
C PRO A 84 2.59 -2.01 15.93
N VAL A 85 3.13 -0.90 15.43
CA VAL A 85 2.46 0.03 14.52
C VAL A 85 2.69 -0.29 13.04
N ALA A 86 3.72 -1.06 12.68
CA ALA A 86 3.98 -1.40 11.29
C ALA A 86 4.69 -2.75 11.09
N VAL A 87 4.20 -3.53 10.13
CA VAL A 87 4.83 -4.77 9.66
C VAL A 87 5.25 -4.63 8.20
N VAL A 88 6.40 -5.22 7.87
CA VAL A 88 6.87 -5.37 6.49
C VAL A 88 6.83 -6.86 6.17
N THR A 89 6.06 -7.24 5.17
CA THR A 89 5.90 -8.65 4.75
C THR A 89 7.06 -9.10 3.88
N ASP A 90 7.09 -10.39 3.55
CA ASP A 90 7.91 -10.84 2.43
C ASP A 90 7.30 -10.33 1.11
N LYS A 91 8.09 -10.33 0.03
CA LYS A 91 7.66 -9.88 -1.30
C LYS A 91 6.56 -10.76 -1.86
N VAL A 92 5.63 -10.16 -2.61
CA VAL A 92 4.62 -10.88 -3.37
C VAL A 92 4.35 -10.19 -4.71
N ASP A 93 3.80 -10.95 -5.65
CA ASP A 93 3.19 -10.37 -6.84
C ASP A 93 1.92 -9.59 -6.47
N ILE A 94 1.75 -8.42 -7.04
CA ILE A 94 0.63 -7.50 -6.80
C ILE A 94 -0.18 -7.20 -8.07
N VAL A 95 0.33 -7.57 -9.25
CA VAL A 95 -0.34 -7.47 -10.56
C VAL A 95 -0.28 -8.80 -11.33
N GLY A 96 -1.17 -8.96 -12.32
CA GLY A 96 -1.23 -10.16 -13.17
C GLY A 96 -1.96 -11.35 -12.54
N ASN A 97 -1.86 -12.50 -13.21
CA ASN A 97 -2.55 -13.73 -12.81
C ASN A 97 -2.01 -14.29 -11.50
N THR A 98 -0.73 -14.07 -11.22
CA THR A 98 -0.04 -14.49 -10.00
C THR A 98 -0.23 -13.54 -8.83
N ALA A 99 -0.88 -12.38 -9.04
CA ALA A 99 -1.14 -11.41 -7.97
C ALA A 99 -1.73 -12.08 -6.73
N HIS A 100 -1.13 -11.76 -5.58
CA HIS A 100 -1.53 -12.31 -4.30
C HIS A 100 -3.02 -12.04 -4.04
N PRO A 101 -3.78 -13.00 -3.48
CA PRO A 101 -5.23 -12.87 -3.27
C PRO A 101 -5.68 -11.58 -2.57
N LEU A 102 -4.84 -11.05 -1.66
CA LEU A 102 -5.06 -9.74 -1.03
C LEU A 102 -5.24 -8.63 -2.08
N TYR A 103 -4.30 -8.46 -3.01
CA TYR A 103 -4.37 -7.37 -3.99
C TYR A 103 -5.52 -7.57 -4.99
N LYS A 104 -5.83 -8.82 -5.36
CA LYS A 104 -7.03 -9.14 -6.14
C LYS A 104 -8.30 -8.69 -5.41
N TYR A 105 -8.42 -8.99 -4.12
CA TYR A 105 -9.55 -8.57 -3.29
C TYR A 105 -9.65 -7.05 -3.17
N LEU A 106 -8.55 -6.39 -2.81
CA LEU A 106 -8.50 -4.94 -2.60
C LEU A 106 -8.85 -4.16 -3.88
N CYS A 107 -8.26 -4.52 -5.01
CA CYS A 107 -8.47 -3.78 -6.26
C CYS A 107 -9.84 -4.07 -6.91
N ARG A 108 -10.42 -5.26 -6.69
CA ARG A 108 -11.80 -5.56 -7.11
C ARG A 108 -12.83 -4.82 -6.27
N SER A 109 -12.59 -4.72 -4.96
CA SER A 109 -13.46 -4.01 -4.02
C SER A 109 -13.39 -2.50 -4.22
N LEU A 110 -12.19 -1.98 -4.50
CA LEU A 110 -11.93 -0.55 -4.71
C LEU A 110 -11.21 -0.34 -6.04
N LYS A 111 -11.99 -0.26 -7.11
CA LYS A 111 -11.49 0.23 -8.40
C LYS A 111 -11.02 1.68 -8.25
N ASN A 112 -10.00 2.07 -9.00
CA ASN A 112 -9.70 3.50 -9.10
C ASN A 112 -10.83 4.23 -9.86
N PRO A 113 -10.87 5.58 -9.84
CA PRO A 113 -11.92 6.34 -10.53
C PRO A 113 -12.04 6.09 -12.04
N ASN A 114 -11.00 5.55 -12.67
CA ASN A 114 -10.99 5.16 -14.09
C ASN A 114 -11.52 3.72 -14.31
N GLY A 115 -12.06 3.07 -13.28
CA GLY A 115 -12.57 1.70 -13.35
C GLY A 115 -11.50 0.61 -13.31
N ILE A 116 -10.24 0.95 -13.04
CA ILE A 116 -9.11 0.00 -13.06
C ILE A 116 -9.05 -0.80 -11.74
N ALA A 117 -9.15 -2.12 -11.86
CA ALA A 117 -9.15 -3.09 -10.76
C ALA A 117 -7.79 -3.79 -10.57
N ARG A 118 -6.68 -3.07 -10.77
CA ARG A 118 -5.31 -3.52 -10.51
C ARG A 118 -4.47 -2.37 -9.97
N ILE A 119 -3.29 -2.67 -9.40
CA ILE A 119 -2.28 -1.66 -9.07
C ILE A 119 -1.67 -1.09 -10.36
N THR A 120 -1.42 0.22 -10.35
CA THR A 120 -0.86 0.97 -11.49
C THR A 120 0.51 1.56 -11.19
N LEU A 121 0.78 1.92 -9.93
CA LEU A 121 2.05 2.51 -9.48
C LEU A 121 2.45 1.98 -8.09
N ASN A 122 3.73 2.12 -7.75
CA ASN A 122 4.22 1.93 -6.38
C ASN A 122 3.55 2.91 -5.40
N PHE A 123 3.43 2.54 -4.13
CA PHE A 123 2.80 3.36 -3.08
C PHE A 123 1.33 3.72 -3.34
N GLU A 124 0.57 2.83 -3.96
CA GLU A 124 -0.86 2.84 -3.76
C GLU A 124 -1.20 2.33 -2.35
N LYS A 125 -2.29 2.86 -1.79
CA LYS A 125 -2.60 2.70 -0.37
C LYS A 125 -4.05 2.32 -0.22
N PHE A 126 -4.34 1.41 0.71
CA PHE A 126 -5.68 0.98 1.02
C PHE A 126 -5.91 1.13 2.52
N LEU A 127 -6.94 1.88 2.90
CA LEU A 127 -7.40 1.97 4.27
C LEU A 127 -8.51 0.94 4.50
N LEU A 128 -8.29 0.07 5.47
CA LEU A 128 -9.21 -0.99 5.88
C LEU A 128 -9.74 -0.69 7.29
N GLY A 129 -10.97 -1.11 7.55
CA GLY A 129 -11.54 -1.12 8.90
C GLY A 129 -10.98 -2.27 9.74
N ALA A 130 -11.40 -2.32 11.01
CA ALA A 130 -11.01 -3.36 11.96
C ALA A 130 -11.37 -4.79 11.49
N ASP A 131 -12.42 -4.92 10.69
CA ASP A 131 -12.88 -6.19 10.12
C ASP A 131 -12.15 -6.58 8.81
N GLY A 132 -11.18 -5.77 8.36
CA GLY A 132 -10.45 -5.96 7.11
C GLY A 132 -11.24 -5.57 5.86
N ARG A 133 -12.43 -4.96 5.99
CA ARG A 133 -13.16 -4.42 4.83
C ARG A 133 -12.49 -3.16 4.29
N PRO A 134 -12.30 -3.06 2.96
CA PRO A 134 -11.76 -1.86 2.34
C PRO A 134 -12.69 -0.66 2.48
N LEU A 135 -12.16 0.44 3.01
CA LEU A 135 -12.88 1.70 3.20
C LEU A 135 -12.59 2.69 2.07
N ARG A 136 -11.32 2.85 1.69
CA ARG A 136 -10.88 3.74 0.61
C ARG A 136 -9.51 3.36 0.07
N ARG A 137 -9.27 3.66 -1.21
CA ARG A 137 -8.01 3.46 -1.93
C ARG A 137 -7.45 4.82 -2.32
N TYR A 138 -6.15 5.02 -2.16
CA TYR A 138 -5.47 6.27 -2.44
C TYR A 138 -4.34 6.05 -3.47
N PRO A 139 -4.18 6.97 -4.44
CA PRO A 139 -3.09 6.89 -5.39
C PRO A 139 -1.76 7.29 -4.73
N ARG A 140 -0.66 6.94 -5.39
CA ARG A 140 0.68 7.46 -5.08
C ARG A 140 0.69 8.99 -4.91
N GLN A 141 0.01 9.71 -5.80
CA GLN A 141 0.01 11.17 -5.88
C GLN A 141 -0.85 11.87 -4.79
N LEU A 142 -1.36 11.11 -3.81
CA LEU A 142 -2.09 11.67 -2.68
C LEU A 142 -1.31 11.41 -1.39
N ALA A 143 -0.82 12.50 -0.80
CA ALA A 143 -0.27 12.48 0.56
C ALA A 143 -1.38 12.15 1.55
N LEU A 144 -1.10 11.24 2.48
CA LEU A 144 -1.97 10.86 3.58
C LEU A 144 -2.29 12.02 4.51
N GLY A 145 -1.38 12.98 4.70
CA GLY A 145 -1.68 14.21 5.43
C GLY A 145 -2.86 15.00 4.85
N LEU A 146 -3.18 14.87 3.56
CA LEU A 146 -4.35 15.51 2.94
C LEU A 146 -5.66 14.73 3.12
N VAL A 147 -5.58 13.50 3.65
CA VAL A 147 -6.70 12.61 3.98
C VAL A 147 -6.60 12.11 5.41
N GLU A 148 -6.01 12.93 6.29
CA GLU A 148 -5.82 12.57 7.69
C GLU A 148 -7.17 12.28 8.38
N ASP A 149 -8.21 13.04 8.03
CA ASP A 149 -9.57 12.85 8.53
C ASP A 149 -10.15 11.47 8.21
N ASP A 150 -9.74 10.84 7.10
CA ASP A 150 -10.15 9.47 6.77
C ASP A 150 -9.54 8.47 7.74
N ILE A 151 -8.26 8.63 8.07
CA ILE A 151 -7.54 7.78 9.03
C ILE A 151 -8.15 7.97 10.42
N ALA A 152 -8.36 9.23 10.83
CA ALA A 152 -8.95 9.59 12.10
C ALA A 152 -10.38 9.00 12.24
N ALA A 153 -11.19 9.07 11.18
CA ALA A 153 -12.51 8.44 11.16
C ALA A 153 -12.42 6.91 11.27
N ALA A 154 -11.52 6.27 10.52
CA ALA A 154 -11.36 4.83 10.52
C ALA A 154 -10.90 4.28 11.90
N VAL A 155 -9.95 4.93 12.58
CA VAL A 155 -9.53 4.49 13.94
C VAL A 155 -10.65 4.65 14.98
N ARG A 156 -11.56 5.60 14.78
CA ARG A 156 -12.78 5.76 15.60
C ARG A 156 -13.91 4.78 15.21
N GLY A 157 -13.75 4.03 14.13
CA GLY A 157 -14.82 3.19 13.58
C GLY A 157 -15.99 3.99 12.99
N ALA A 158 -15.76 5.25 12.64
CA ALA A 158 -16.74 6.14 12.04
C ALA A 158 -16.74 6.04 10.50
N PRO A 159 -17.85 6.38 9.82
CA PRO A 159 -17.86 6.55 8.38
C PRO A 159 -16.81 7.57 7.93
N LEU A 160 -16.14 7.30 6.80
CA LEU A 160 -15.19 8.25 6.22
C LEU A 160 -15.95 9.49 5.73
N PRO A 161 -15.39 10.70 5.87
CA PRO A 161 -15.95 11.89 5.25
C PRO A 161 -15.96 11.73 3.71
N PRO A 162 -16.81 12.47 2.99
CA PRO A 162 -16.76 12.51 1.53
C PRO A 162 -15.35 12.85 1.03
N PRO A 163 -14.88 12.26 -0.09
CA PRO A 163 -13.55 12.54 -0.60
C PRO A 163 -13.44 14.02 -0.99
N GLY A 164 -12.42 14.70 -0.44
CA GLY A 164 -12.14 16.10 -0.76
C GLY A 164 -11.59 16.29 -2.17
N ARG A 165 -11.48 17.56 -2.61
CA ARG A 165 -10.92 17.94 -3.92
C ARG A 165 -9.55 17.31 -4.24
N PRO A 166 -8.58 17.22 -3.30
CA PRO A 166 -7.29 16.58 -3.56
C PRO A 166 -7.43 15.14 -4.06
N TYR A 167 -8.41 14.38 -3.56
CA TYR A 167 -8.61 12.98 -3.91
C TYR A 167 -8.77 12.75 -5.42
N ALA A 168 -9.71 13.46 -6.04
CA ALA A 168 -9.96 13.34 -7.48
C ALA A 168 -8.75 13.83 -8.30
N THR A 169 -8.18 14.97 -7.93
CA THR A 169 -7.04 15.54 -8.66
C THR A 169 -5.79 14.66 -8.60
N SER A 170 -5.54 13.98 -7.47
CA SER A 170 -4.42 13.06 -7.32
C SER A 170 -4.60 11.79 -8.14
N TRP A 171 -5.82 11.30 -8.35
CA TRP A 171 -6.06 10.17 -9.26
C TRP A 171 -5.78 10.54 -10.72
N VAL A 172 -6.15 11.75 -11.16
CA VAL A 172 -5.80 12.26 -12.50
C VAL A 172 -4.28 12.34 -12.66
N LYS A 173 -3.57 12.90 -11.67
CA LYS A 173 -2.11 12.98 -11.69
C LYS A 173 -1.45 11.59 -11.72
N ALA A 174 -1.96 10.64 -10.93
CA ALA A 174 -1.44 9.28 -10.89
C ALA A 174 -1.67 8.53 -12.21
N GLN A 175 -2.82 8.74 -12.87
CA GLN A 175 -3.05 8.20 -14.20
C GLN A 175 -2.02 8.74 -15.21
N ALA A 176 -1.82 10.06 -15.24
CA ALA A 176 -0.86 10.68 -16.12
C ALA A 176 0.60 10.23 -15.83
N GLU A 177 0.93 9.95 -14.56
CA GLU A 177 2.21 9.35 -14.19
C GLU A 177 2.32 7.90 -14.68
N ALA A 178 1.28 7.08 -14.50
CA ALA A 178 1.28 5.66 -14.87
C ALA A 178 1.52 5.43 -16.38
N GLU A 179 1.17 6.41 -17.22
CA GLU A 179 1.40 6.34 -18.67
C GLU A 179 2.87 6.53 -19.06
N ARG A 180 3.62 7.36 -18.31
CA ARG A 180 4.97 7.79 -18.68
C ARG A 180 6.08 7.23 -17.78
N SER A 181 5.76 6.92 -16.53
CA SER A 181 6.75 6.48 -15.53
C SER A 181 7.33 5.11 -15.88
N GLU A 182 8.63 4.94 -15.64
CA GLU A 182 9.31 3.64 -15.68
C GLU A 182 8.95 2.77 -14.47
N TYR A 183 8.46 3.38 -13.39
CA TYR A 183 7.99 2.70 -12.17
C TYR A 183 6.52 2.27 -12.23
N ALA A 184 5.85 2.49 -13.37
CA ALA A 184 4.49 2.03 -13.59
C ALA A 184 4.44 0.54 -13.93
N PHE A 185 3.41 -0.16 -13.44
CA PHE A 185 3.18 -1.56 -13.76
C PHE A 185 2.60 -1.69 -15.18
N LYS A 186 3.46 -2.06 -16.13
CA LYS A 186 3.15 -2.21 -17.56
C LYS A 186 3.11 -3.69 -17.94
N LEU A 187 2.06 -4.09 -18.65
CA LEU A 187 1.89 -5.48 -19.08
C LEU A 187 3.05 -5.90 -19.99
N GLY A 188 3.62 -7.08 -19.75
CA GLY A 188 4.74 -7.62 -20.52
C GLY A 188 6.11 -7.09 -20.11
N LEU A 189 6.18 -6.28 -19.05
CA LEU A 189 7.44 -5.79 -18.47
C LEU A 189 7.57 -6.24 -17.01
N ASN A 190 8.82 -6.45 -16.59
CA ASN A 190 9.25 -6.68 -15.20
C ASN A 190 8.28 -7.52 -14.36
N TYR A 191 8.13 -8.78 -14.76
CA TYR A 191 7.35 -9.80 -14.04
C TYR A 191 5.83 -9.54 -13.97
N TYR A 192 5.30 -8.52 -14.68
CA TYR A 192 3.88 -8.39 -14.93
C TYR A 192 3.49 -9.14 -16.21
N ASN A 193 3.34 -10.47 -16.07
CA ASN A 193 2.93 -11.32 -17.18
C ASN A 193 1.44 -11.73 -17.07
N ASN A 194 0.75 -11.74 -18.21
CA ASN A 194 -0.52 -12.45 -18.40
C ASN A 194 -0.23 -13.89 -18.88
N VAL A 195 0.63 -14.64 -18.18
CA VAL A 195 0.73 -16.06 -18.54
C VAL A 195 -0.60 -16.70 -18.11
N VAL A 196 -1.40 -17.04 -19.12
CA VAL A 196 -2.62 -17.84 -19.05
C VAL A 196 -2.25 -19.25 -18.59
#